data_AF-A0A7V1ZY62-F1
#
_entry.id   AF-A0A7V1ZY62-F1
#
_cell.length_a   1.000
_cell.length_b   1.000
_cell.length_c   1.000
_cell.angle_alpha   90.00
_cell.angle_beta   90.00
_cell.angle_gamma   90.00
#
_symmetry.space_group_name_H-M   'P 1'
#
loop_
_entity.id
_entity.type
_entity.pdbx_description
1 polymer ?
#
loop_
_entity_poly.entity_id
_entity_poly.type
_entity_poly.pdbx_seq_one_letter_code
_entity_poly.pdbx_strand_id
1 'polypeptide(L)'
;MLKSLYLPALAVIIAFVGLAMTDSNAEYICGDANSDGSLNVSDAIYIANYVFMGGPMPDPGCCGIACGGMVTDYDGNFYRTVLIGDQCWMMDNLKVTHYRNGDTIPNVTDAGEWHDFATGAFCEFNNDPVNVDTYGRLYNWYAVTDGRNIAPEGWHVATLEEWQTLAMYLGGDAVAGGKLKVAGTAFWMSPNTGATNESGFTALPGGYRDGYGGFVATGTQARFWTSTTYGGADFGEYLYVVHDNAELLQTWLYARFGLSIRCVKD
;
A
#
# COMPACT_ATOMS: atom_id res chain seq x y z
N MET A 1 -27.79 -10.25 73.91
CA MET A 1 -26.65 -9.65 74.64
C MET A 1 -25.35 -10.12 73.99
N LEU A 2 -24.40 -9.21 73.89
CA LEU A 2 -23.11 -9.28 73.19
C LEU A 2 -22.35 -10.61 73.29
N LYS A 3 -21.68 -11.00 72.20
CA LYS A 3 -20.27 -11.38 72.23
C LYS A 3 -19.57 -10.95 70.94
N SER A 4 -18.67 -9.99 71.11
CA SER A 4 -17.63 -9.57 70.17
C SER A 4 -16.61 -10.69 69.99
N LEU A 5 -16.15 -10.92 68.74
CA LEU A 5 -14.82 -11.44 68.47
C LEU A 5 -14.20 -10.64 67.31
N TYR A 6 -12.94 -10.28 67.50
CA TYR A 6 -12.09 -9.38 66.73
C TYR A 6 -11.20 -10.17 65.74
N LEU A 7 -11.10 -9.66 64.49
CA LEU A 7 -9.96 -9.65 63.51
C LEU A 7 -9.26 -10.97 63.07
N PRO A 8 -8.57 -11.02 61.89
CA PRO A 8 -8.08 -9.90 61.09
C PRO A 8 -8.39 -9.92 59.58
N ALA A 9 -8.08 -8.75 59.00
CA ALA A 9 -8.07 -8.37 57.61
C ALA A 9 -7.55 -9.44 56.63
N LEU A 10 -8.34 -9.66 55.57
CA LEU A 10 -7.79 -9.91 54.24
C LEU A 10 -8.51 -8.94 53.28
N ALA A 11 -7.94 -7.74 53.15
CA ALA A 11 -8.30 -6.85 52.06
C ALA A 11 -7.86 -7.55 50.77
N VAL A 12 -8.80 -8.14 50.05
CA VAL A 12 -8.57 -8.50 48.64
C VAL A 12 -8.47 -7.17 47.91
N ILE A 13 -7.25 -6.65 47.81
CA ILE A 13 -6.89 -5.63 46.85
C ILE A 13 -7.06 -6.31 45.50
N ILE A 14 -8.25 -6.19 44.91
CA ILE A 14 -8.35 -6.25 43.45
C ILE A 14 -7.60 -4.99 43.01
N ALA A 15 -6.31 -5.16 42.74
CA ALA A 15 -5.62 -4.25 41.86
C ALA A 15 -6.35 -4.39 40.53
N PHE A 16 -7.36 -3.54 40.32
CA PHE A 16 -7.54 -2.94 39.01
C PHE A 16 -6.19 -2.29 38.73
N VAL A 17 -5.29 -3.06 38.11
CA VAL A 17 -4.37 -2.48 37.16
C VAL A 17 -5.33 -1.90 36.14
N GLY A 18 -5.68 -0.63 36.34
CA GLY A 18 -5.96 0.20 35.21
C GLY A 18 -4.72 0.03 34.34
N LEU A 19 -4.85 -0.80 33.30
CA LEU A 19 -4.41 -0.26 32.02
C LEU A 19 -5.20 1.03 31.91
N ALA A 20 -4.57 2.12 32.36
CA ALA A 20 -4.69 3.34 31.63
C ALA A 20 -4.40 2.88 30.20
N MET A 21 -5.47 2.71 29.42
CA MET A 21 -5.41 3.17 28.05
C MET A 21 -4.93 4.59 28.21
N THR A 22 -3.61 4.79 28.08
CA THR A 22 -3.05 6.10 27.89
C THR A 22 -3.72 6.53 26.60
N ASP A 23 -4.78 7.30 26.77
CA ASP A 23 -5.43 8.04 25.71
C ASP A 23 -4.28 8.71 24.98
N SER A 24 -3.88 8.17 23.82
CA SER A 24 -2.69 8.60 23.10
C SER A 24 -3.06 9.87 22.35
N ASN A 25 -3.47 10.88 23.12
CA ASN A 25 -3.41 12.27 22.71
C ASN A 25 -1.94 12.67 22.73
N ALA A 26 -1.14 12.06 21.85
CA ALA A 26 0.11 12.63 21.41
C ALA A 26 -0.29 13.95 20.74
N GLU A 27 -0.20 15.02 21.52
CA GLU A 27 -0.56 16.37 21.12
C GLU A 27 0.29 16.72 19.91
N TYR A 28 -0.36 16.99 18.78
CA TYR A 28 0.31 17.48 17.59
C TYR A 28 1.08 18.76 17.92
N ILE A 29 2.40 18.72 17.90
CA ILE A 29 3.24 19.90 18.07
C ILE A 29 3.66 20.38 16.69
N CYS A 30 3.03 21.47 16.23
CA CYS A 30 3.41 22.11 14.97
C CYS A 30 4.91 22.47 15.00
N GLY A 31 5.71 21.83 14.14
CA GLY A 31 7.14 22.07 14.00
C GLY A 31 8.05 21.05 14.69
N ASP A 32 7.50 20.08 15.43
CA ASP A 32 8.25 18.90 15.91
C ASP A 32 8.43 17.91 14.75
N ALA A 33 9.55 18.03 14.05
CA ALA A 33 9.84 17.28 12.84
C ALA A 33 10.50 15.93 13.13
N ASN A 34 11.08 15.78 14.31
CA ASN A 34 11.77 14.56 14.72
C ASN A 34 10.93 13.68 15.67
N SER A 35 9.70 14.10 16.01
CA SER A 35 8.77 13.41 16.92
C SER A 35 9.33 13.22 18.34
N ASP A 36 10.19 14.11 18.84
CA ASP A 36 10.76 14.01 20.19
C ASP A 36 9.91 14.66 21.29
N GLY A 37 8.79 15.29 20.91
CA GLY A 37 7.86 15.97 21.80
C GLY A 37 8.32 17.38 22.20
N SER A 38 9.39 17.90 21.60
CA SER A 38 10.00 19.19 21.95
C SER A 38 10.31 20.02 20.72
N LEU A 39 9.55 21.10 20.48
CA LEU A 39 9.87 22.07 19.42
C LEU A 39 11.21 22.79 19.69
N ASN A 40 12.28 22.38 18.99
CA ASN A 40 13.63 22.91 19.18
C ASN A 40 14.47 22.90 17.88
N VAL A 41 15.75 23.29 17.97
CA VAL A 41 16.61 23.41 16.78
C VAL A 41 16.89 22.06 16.10
N SER A 42 16.78 20.96 16.83
CA SER A 42 16.98 19.62 16.28
C SER A 42 15.91 19.28 15.23
N ASP A 43 14.71 19.85 15.30
CA ASP A 43 13.67 19.73 14.28
C ASP A 43 14.08 20.37 12.95
N ALA A 44 14.63 21.58 13.02
CA ALA A 44 15.14 22.28 11.85
C ALA A 44 16.33 21.52 11.23
N ILE A 45 17.20 20.94 12.06
CA ILE A 45 18.30 20.07 11.60
C ILE A 45 17.75 18.80 10.95
N TYR A 46 16.70 18.20 11.52
CA TYR A 46 16.05 17.01 10.98
C TYR A 46 15.48 17.28 9.57
N ILE A 47 14.78 18.40 9.40
CA ILE A 47 14.29 18.84 8.08
C ILE A 47 15.46 19.09 7.12
N ALA A 48 16.55 19.73 7.55
CA ALA A 48 17.71 19.96 6.71
C ALA A 48 18.39 18.65 6.28
N ASN A 49 18.51 17.68 7.18
CA ASN A 49 19.03 16.36 6.88
C ASN A 49 18.16 15.62 5.87
N TYR A 50 16.83 15.67 6.04
CA TYR A 50 15.89 15.11 5.07
C TYR A 50 16.04 15.76 3.68
N VAL A 51 15.97 17.10 3.61
CA VAL A 51 15.95 17.84 2.35
C VAL A 51 17.29 17.76 1.60
N PHE A 52 18.42 17.77 2.30
CA PHE A 52 19.73 17.96 1.67
C PHE A 52 20.68 16.76 1.81
N MET A 53 20.42 15.84 2.73
CA MET A 53 21.37 14.78 3.09
C MET A 53 20.77 13.37 3.00
N GLY A 54 19.53 13.23 2.53
CA GLY A 54 18.85 11.93 2.42
C GLY A 54 18.49 11.32 3.78
N GLY A 55 18.31 12.16 4.81
CA GLY A 55 17.84 11.74 6.12
C GLY A 55 16.39 11.22 6.09
N PRO A 56 15.91 10.61 7.17
CA PRO A 56 14.52 10.14 7.29
C PRO A 56 13.49 11.27 7.13
N MET A 57 12.31 10.94 6.60
CA MET A 57 11.19 11.89 6.43
C MET A 57 10.68 12.40 7.79
N PRO A 58 10.40 13.71 7.94
CA PRO A 58 9.77 14.25 9.15
C PRO A 58 8.44 13.58 9.47
N ASP A 59 8.30 13.10 10.69
CA ASP A 59 7.05 12.56 11.24
C ASP A 59 6.52 13.59 12.25
N PRO A 60 5.34 14.21 12.01
CA PRO A 60 4.77 15.22 12.90
C PRO A 60 4.14 14.66 14.18
N GLY A 61 4.27 13.36 14.47
CA GLY A 61 4.02 12.79 15.80
C GLY A 61 2.59 12.86 16.32
N CYS A 62 1.62 13.33 15.54
CA CYS A 62 0.25 13.46 15.98
C CYS A 62 -0.53 12.14 15.84
N CYS A 63 -0.92 11.64 17.01
CA CYS A 63 -1.83 10.51 17.27
C CYS A 63 -1.51 9.15 16.64
N GLY A 64 -0.27 8.66 16.70
CA GLY A 64 -0.01 7.25 16.36
C GLY A 64 -0.51 6.84 14.96
N ILE A 65 -0.66 7.80 14.04
CA ILE A 65 -1.08 7.51 12.68
C ILE A 65 0.16 6.97 11.99
N ALA A 66 0.21 5.65 11.92
CA ALA A 66 1.22 4.84 11.28
C ALA A 66 1.29 5.04 9.74
N CYS A 67 0.72 6.15 9.23
CA CYS A 67 0.40 6.41 7.83
C CYS A 67 0.59 7.89 7.45
N GLY A 68 1.00 8.16 6.21
CA GLY A 68 1.29 9.52 5.73
C GLY A 68 2.78 9.84 5.58
N GLY A 69 3.65 8.88 5.91
CA GLY A 69 5.10 8.93 5.69
C GLY A 69 5.55 8.12 4.47
N MET A 70 6.81 7.69 4.49
CA MET A 70 7.36 6.76 3.50
C MET A 70 7.59 5.36 4.09
N VAL A 71 7.43 4.33 3.26
CA VAL A 71 7.87 2.97 3.54
C VAL A 71 9.01 2.61 2.61
N THR A 72 9.96 1.80 3.09
CA THR A 72 11.12 1.32 2.30
C THR A 72 11.03 -0.18 2.11
N ASP A 73 11.26 -0.67 0.88
CA ASP A 73 11.37 -2.11 0.62
C ASP A 73 12.79 -2.66 0.82
N TYR A 74 13.00 -3.93 0.46
CA TYR A 74 14.31 -4.59 0.56
C TYR A 74 15.41 -3.89 -0.26
N ASP A 75 15.05 -3.31 -1.41
CA ASP A 75 15.99 -2.69 -2.34
C ASP A 75 16.33 -1.24 -2.00
N GLY A 76 15.74 -0.69 -0.93
CA GLY A 76 15.88 0.72 -0.59
C GLY A 76 14.98 1.64 -1.41
N ASN A 77 13.96 1.11 -2.10
CA ASN A 77 12.98 1.97 -2.76
C ASN A 77 12.04 2.60 -1.72
N PHE A 78 11.82 3.90 -1.84
CA PHE A 78 10.86 4.64 -1.02
C PHE A 78 9.50 4.75 -1.70
N TYR A 79 8.43 4.52 -0.94
CA TYR A 79 7.05 4.64 -1.38
C TYR A 79 6.30 5.57 -0.43
N ARG A 80 5.59 6.55 -0.98
CA ARG A 80 4.71 7.43 -0.20
C ARG A 80 3.47 6.65 0.23
N THR A 81 2.86 7.09 1.33
CA THR A 81 1.69 6.44 1.92
C THR A 81 0.60 7.46 2.22
N VAL A 82 -0.65 7.01 2.25
CA VAL A 82 -1.83 7.84 2.52
C VAL A 82 -2.84 7.06 3.33
N LEU A 83 -3.43 7.73 4.32
CA LEU A 83 -4.53 7.18 5.10
C LEU A 83 -5.84 7.36 4.32
N ILE A 84 -6.54 6.27 4.04
CA ILE A 84 -7.86 6.28 3.38
C ILE A 84 -8.83 5.48 4.24
N GLY A 85 -9.79 6.18 4.85
CA GLY A 85 -10.56 5.61 5.94
C GLY A 85 -9.62 5.21 7.08
N ASP A 86 -9.70 3.95 7.49
CA ASP A 86 -8.85 3.39 8.55
C ASP A 86 -7.65 2.62 8.00
N GLN A 87 -7.48 2.57 6.67
CA GLN A 87 -6.43 1.79 6.02
C GLN A 87 -5.29 2.67 5.54
N CYS A 88 -4.06 2.22 5.77
CA CYS A 88 -2.87 2.89 5.26
C CYS A 88 -2.40 2.28 3.94
N TRP A 89 -2.49 3.05 2.86
CA TRP A 89 -2.21 2.58 1.51
C TRP A 89 -0.92 3.19 0.95
N MET A 90 -0.19 2.43 0.14
CA MET A 90 0.86 2.99 -0.72
C MET A 90 0.24 3.88 -1.81
N MET A 91 0.85 5.05 -2.04
CA MET A 91 0.57 5.97 -3.14
C MET A 91 1.37 5.67 -4.40
N ASP A 92 2.42 4.87 -4.30
CA ASP A 92 3.28 4.47 -5.41
C ASP A 92 3.09 2.97 -5.71
N ASN A 93 3.21 2.58 -6.99
CA ASN A 93 3.21 1.17 -7.37
C ASN A 93 4.52 0.52 -6.92
N LEU A 94 4.46 -0.73 -6.47
CA LEU A 94 5.64 -1.47 -6.03
C LEU A 94 6.69 -1.57 -7.16
N LYS A 95 7.97 -1.39 -6.81
CA LYS A 95 9.11 -1.51 -7.73
C LYS A 95 10.25 -2.34 -7.15
N VAL A 96 9.98 -3.24 -6.21
CA VAL A 96 10.99 -4.15 -5.67
C VAL A 96 11.44 -5.20 -6.70
N THR A 97 12.67 -5.68 -6.56
CA THR A 97 13.32 -6.70 -7.38
C THR A 97 13.80 -7.90 -6.56
N HIS A 98 13.64 -7.83 -5.23
CA HIS A 98 13.87 -8.92 -4.30
C HIS A 98 12.63 -9.15 -3.44
N TYR A 99 12.45 -10.40 -3.02
CA TYR A 99 11.55 -10.71 -1.92
C TYR A 99 12.12 -10.21 -0.59
N ARG A 100 11.28 -10.19 0.45
CA ARG A 100 11.66 -9.73 1.79
C ARG A 100 12.83 -10.52 2.39
N ASN A 101 13.00 -11.78 2.00
CA ASN A 101 14.12 -12.62 2.42
C ASN A 101 15.44 -12.35 1.65
N GLY A 102 15.42 -11.47 0.65
CA GLY A 102 16.57 -11.12 -0.19
C GLY A 102 16.77 -11.99 -1.43
N ASP A 103 15.89 -12.96 -1.69
CA ASP A 103 15.94 -13.70 -2.95
C ASP A 103 15.52 -12.78 -4.11
N THR A 104 16.25 -12.85 -5.22
CA THR A 104 15.90 -12.12 -6.45
C THR A 104 14.57 -12.60 -7.02
N ILE A 105 13.74 -11.66 -7.47
CA ILE A 105 12.61 -11.92 -8.35
C ILE A 105 13.14 -11.85 -9.79
N PRO A 106 12.98 -12.89 -10.62
CA PRO A 106 13.41 -12.85 -12.02
C PRO A 106 12.78 -11.71 -12.82
N ASN A 107 13.59 -10.91 -13.53
CA ASN A 107 13.12 -10.00 -14.58
C ASN A 107 13.00 -10.78 -15.90
N VAL A 108 11.78 -11.09 -16.32
CA VAL A 108 11.53 -11.91 -17.51
C VAL A 108 10.99 -11.00 -18.61
N THR A 109 11.80 -10.68 -19.62
CA THR A 109 11.41 -9.73 -20.69
C THR A 109 10.91 -10.40 -21.96
N ASP A 110 11.29 -11.67 -22.20
CA ASP A 110 10.81 -12.43 -23.36
C ASP A 110 9.34 -12.82 -23.20
N ALA A 111 8.58 -12.77 -24.30
CA ALA A 111 7.14 -13.02 -24.26
C ALA A 111 6.79 -14.51 -24.11
N GLY A 112 7.56 -15.39 -24.77
CA GLY A 112 7.38 -16.84 -24.65
C GLY A 112 7.80 -17.33 -23.27
N GLU A 113 8.94 -16.85 -22.77
CA GLU A 113 9.40 -17.17 -21.41
C GLU A 113 8.38 -16.70 -20.37
N TRP A 114 7.88 -15.46 -20.48
CA TRP A 114 6.85 -14.94 -19.59
C TRP A 114 5.58 -15.78 -19.61
N HIS A 115 5.13 -16.18 -20.82
CA HIS A 115 3.97 -17.05 -20.97
C HIS A 115 4.18 -18.34 -20.18
N ASP A 116 5.36 -18.96 -20.25
CA ASP A 116 5.62 -20.27 -19.62
C ASP A 116 6.12 -20.18 -18.16
N PHE A 117 6.40 -18.99 -17.63
CA PHE A 117 6.96 -18.79 -16.30
C PHE A 117 5.93 -19.06 -15.19
N ALA A 118 6.10 -20.18 -14.48
CA ALA A 118 5.20 -20.64 -13.41
C ALA A 118 5.69 -20.32 -11.98
N THR A 119 6.64 -19.40 -11.85
CA THR A 119 7.16 -18.88 -10.58
C THR A 119 7.09 -17.36 -10.57
N GLY A 120 7.32 -16.72 -9.43
CA GLY A 120 7.30 -15.26 -9.35
C GLY A 120 8.26 -14.61 -10.36
N ALA A 121 7.78 -13.58 -11.05
CA ALA A 121 8.55 -12.78 -11.99
C ALA A 121 8.02 -11.34 -12.03
N PHE A 122 8.90 -10.43 -12.45
CA PHE A 122 8.52 -9.07 -12.78
C PHE A 122 9.01 -8.67 -14.17
N CYS A 123 8.48 -7.56 -14.67
CA CYS A 123 9.03 -6.82 -15.80
C CYS A 123 8.64 -5.35 -15.70
N GLU A 124 9.37 -4.49 -16.39
CA GLU A 124 8.96 -3.12 -16.67
C GLU A 124 7.93 -3.06 -17.81
N PHE A 125 7.04 -2.06 -17.81
CA PHE A 125 6.12 -1.88 -18.93
C PHE A 125 6.92 -1.64 -20.23
N ASN A 126 6.57 -2.36 -21.31
CA ASN A 126 7.33 -2.41 -22.57
C ASN A 126 8.80 -2.83 -22.42
N ASN A 127 9.19 -3.47 -21.31
CA ASN A 127 10.57 -3.75 -20.96
C ASN A 127 11.46 -2.48 -20.95
N ASP A 128 10.88 -1.33 -20.65
CA ASP A 128 11.58 -0.04 -20.67
C ASP A 128 11.74 0.52 -19.24
N PRO A 129 12.96 0.63 -18.72
CA PRO A 129 13.23 1.09 -17.35
C PRO A 129 12.78 2.53 -17.09
N VAL A 130 12.58 3.37 -18.12
CA VAL A 130 12.08 4.75 -17.92
C VAL A 130 10.68 4.78 -17.30
N ASN A 131 9.93 3.68 -17.39
CA ASN A 131 8.59 3.57 -16.84
C ASN A 131 8.56 3.32 -15.33
N VAL A 132 9.66 2.87 -14.73
CA VAL A 132 9.69 2.41 -13.32
C VAL A 132 9.35 3.51 -12.34
N ASP A 133 9.92 4.70 -12.52
CA ASP A 133 9.72 5.79 -11.57
C ASP A 133 8.28 6.34 -11.59
N THR A 134 7.56 6.17 -12.70
CA THR A 134 6.19 6.66 -12.85
C THR A 134 5.16 5.57 -12.56
N TYR A 135 5.36 4.37 -13.09
CA TYR A 135 4.35 3.30 -13.10
C TYR A 135 4.72 2.10 -12.22
N GLY A 136 5.91 2.10 -11.61
CA GLY A 136 6.43 0.94 -10.90
C GLY A 136 6.72 -0.23 -11.85
N ARG A 137 6.66 -1.44 -11.30
CA ARG A 137 6.87 -2.69 -12.06
C ARG A 137 5.58 -3.49 -12.16
N LEU A 138 5.55 -4.39 -13.14
CA LEU A 138 4.48 -5.36 -13.32
C LEU A 138 4.97 -6.71 -12.79
N TYR A 139 4.14 -7.37 -12.00
CA TYR A 139 4.44 -8.66 -11.39
C TYR A 139 3.41 -9.67 -11.80
N ASN A 140 3.83 -10.90 -12.01
CA ASN A 140 2.90 -12.01 -12.11
C ASN A 140 2.33 -12.36 -10.73
N TRP A 141 1.19 -13.05 -10.70
CA TRP A 141 0.50 -13.37 -9.46
C TRP A 141 1.25 -14.41 -8.60
N TYR A 142 2.12 -15.22 -9.22
CA TYR A 142 3.04 -16.09 -8.49
C TYR A 142 4.00 -15.29 -7.60
N ALA A 143 4.40 -14.09 -7.99
CA ALA A 143 5.22 -13.22 -7.14
C ALA A 143 4.42 -12.62 -5.98
N VAL A 144 3.13 -12.33 -6.22
CA VAL A 144 2.20 -11.80 -5.20
C VAL A 144 1.98 -12.78 -4.06
N THR A 145 1.83 -14.07 -4.39
CA THR A 145 1.46 -15.13 -3.43
C THR A 145 2.65 -15.97 -2.95
N ASP A 146 3.87 -15.58 -3.32
CA ASP A 146 5.08 -16.26 -2.89
C ASP A 146 5.29 -16.13 -1.38
N GLY A 147 5.57 -17.24 -0.70
CA GLY A 147 5.78 -17.27 0.76
C GLY A 147 6.99 -16.48 1.24
N ARG A 148 7.88 -16.03 0.34
CA ARG A 148 9.00 -15.14 0.65
C ARG A 148 8.59 -13.68 0.84
N ASN A 149 7.34 -13.34 0.51
CA ASN A 149 6.69 -12.04 0.63
C ASN A 149 7.34 -10.93 -0.21
N ILE A 150 6.57 -10.34 -1.11
CA ILE A 150 7.04 -9.26 -1.98
C ILE A 150 6.91 -7.87 -1.34
N ALA A 151 6.01 -7.70 -0.37
CA ALA A 151 5.76 -6.42 0.28
C ALA A 151 6.83 -6.09 1.35
N PRO A 152 7.08 -4.80 1.64
CA PRO A 152 7.92 -4.37 2.77
C PRO A 152 7.52 -4.98 4.12
N GLU A 153 8.43 -4.95 5.10
CA GLU A 153 8.13 -5.41 6.46
C GLU A 153 7.01 -4.56 7.10
N GLY A 154 6.04 -5.21 7.75
CA GLY A 154 4.83 -4.57 8.29
C GLY A 154 3.80 -4.12 7.25
N TRP A 155 3.94 -4.60 6.01
CA TRP A 155 3.02 -4.37 4.90
C TRP A 155 2.74 -5.67 4.17
N HIS A 156 1.60 -5.74 3.48
CA HIS A 156 1.23 -6.87 2.64
C HIS A 156 0.57 -6.41 1.33
N VAL A 157 0.49 -7.32 0.35
CA VAL A 157 -0.31 -7.08 -0.86
C VAL A 157 -1.77 -7.15 -0.48
N ALA A 158 -2.52 -6.08 -0.75
CA ALA A 158 -3.90 -5.95 -0.31
C ALA A 158 -4.76 -7.13 -0.79
N THR A 159 -5.60 -7.62 0.11
CA THR A 159 -6.65 -8.61 -0.14
C THR A 159 -7.85 -7.95 -0.84
N LEU A 160 -8.74 -8.76 -1.41
CA LEU A 160 -9.99 -8.24 -1.94
C LEU A 160 -10.82 -7.50 -0.86
N GLU A 161 -10.91 -8.06 0.35
CA GLU A 161 -11.73 -7.48 1.43
C GLU A 161 -11.25 -6.07 1.83
N GLU A 162 -9.95 -5.85 1.76
CA GLU A 162 -9.35 -4.53 2.01
C GLU A 162 -9.65 -3.55 0.89
N TRP A 163 -9.62 -3.99 -0.36
CA TRP A 163 -10.06 -3.17 -1.49
C TRP A 163 -11.55 -2.83 -1.42
N GLN A 164 -12.39 -3.77 -0.96
CA GLN A 164 -13.82 -3.52 -0.73
C GLN A 164 -14.03 -2.50 0.40
N THR A 165 -13.24 -2.59 1.47
CA THR A 165 -13.25 -1.60 2.56
C THR A 165 -12.91 -0.20 2.05
N LEU A 166 -11.85 -0.08 1.24
CA LEU A 166 -11.47 1.15 0.57
C LEU A 166 -12.60 1.69 -0.32
N ALA A 167 -13.20 0.84 -1.16
CA ALA A 167 -14.26 1.23 -2.06
C ALA A 167 -15.52 1.72 -1.30
N MET A 168 -15.91 1.02 -0.24
CA MET A 168 -17.02 1.44 0.64
C MET A 168 -16.77 2.81 1.26
N TYR A 169 -15.56 3.05 1.78
CA TYR A 169 -15.20 4.36 2.33
C TYR A 169 -15.32 5.48 1.29
N LEU A 170 -15.00 5.19 0.02
CA LEU A 170 -15.08 6.15 -1.08
C LEU A 170 -16.50 6.35 -1.64
N GLY A 171 -17.51 5.67 -1.10
CA GLY A 171 -18.91 5.80 -1.53
C GLY A 171 -19.40 4.68 -2.45
N GLY A 172 -18.68 3.55 -2.48
CA GLY A 172 -19.02 2.35 -3.23
C GLY A 172 -18.39 2.27 -4.62
N ASP A 173 -18.40 1.07 -5.19
CA ASP A 173 -17.66 0.71 -6.41
C ASP A 173 -17.96 1.65 -7.58
N ALA A 174 -19.22 2.03 -7.77
CA ALA A 174 -19.70 2.89 -8.87
C ALA A 174 -18.98 4.25 -8.97
N VAL A 175 -18.35 4.74 -7.90
CA VAL A 175 -17.65 6.03 -7.86
C VAL A 175 -16.21 5.93 -7.35
N ALA A 176 -15.85 4.84 -6.68
CA ALA A 176 -14.54 4.66 -6.07
C ALA A 176 -13.41 4.78 -7.10
N GLY A 177 -13.57 4.20 -8.29
CA GLY A 177 -12.56 4.24 -9.34
C GLY A 177 -12.17 5.67 -9.76
N GLY A 178 -13.13 6.58 -9.88
CA GLY A 178 -12.88 8.00 -10.12
C GLY A 178 -12.08 8.65 -9.00
N LYS A 179 -12.43 8.39 -7.75
CA LYS A 179 -11.78 8.98 -6.57
C LYS A 179 -10.35 8.49 -6.34
N LEU A 180 -10.01 7.32 -6.89
CA LEU A 180 -8.65 6.74 -6.83
C LEU A 180 -7.71 7.27 -7.91
N LYS A 181 -8.24 7.63 -9.09
CA LYS A 181 -7.44 8.07 -10.25
C LYS A 181 -6.86 9.46 -10.05
N VAL A 182 -5.61 9.65 -10.49
CA VAL A 182 -5.04 10.99 -10.69
C VAL A 182 -5.95 11.81 -11.61
N ALA A 183 -6.29 13.03 -11.19
CA ALA A 183 -7.16 13.93 -11.93
C ALA A 183 -6.48 14.50 -13.20
N GLY A 184 -7.30 14.99 -14.13
CA GLY A 184 -6.83 15.55 -15.40
C GLY A 184 -6.38 14.50 -16.41
N THR A 185 -5.84 14.95 -17.54
CA THR A 185 -5.51 14.07 -18.68
C THR A 185 -4.03 14.08 -19.05
N ALA A 186 -3.16 14.41 -18.09
CA ALA A 186 -1.71 14.36 -18.29
C ALA A 186 -1.21 12.91 -18.43
N PHE A 187 -1.82 12.00 -17.66
CA PHE A 187 -1.52 10.57 -17.67
C PHE A 187 -2.65 9.74 -18.28
N TRP A 188 -3.89 10.02 -17.85
CA TRP A 188 -5.09 9.34 -18.34
C TRP A 188 -5.56 9.92 -19.67
N MET A 189 -5.91 9.06 -20.61
CA MET A 189 -6.61 9.48 -21.83
C MET A 189 -7.97 10.09 -21.47
N SER A 190 -8.39 11.09 -22.27
CA SER A 190 -9.74 11.65 -22.20
C SER A 190 -10.79 10.53 -22.34
N PRO A 191 -11.89 10.53 -21.56
CA PRO A 191 -12.37 11.64 -20.72
C PRO A 191 -11.83 11.67 -19.28
N ASN A 192 -11.10 10.65 -18.82
CA ASN A 192 -10.78 10.42 -17.41
C ASN A 192 -12.00 10.59 -16.47
N THR A 193 -13.11 9.91 -16.81
CA THR A 193 -14.42 10.07 -16.18
C THR A 193 -14.35 9.96 -14.67
N GLY A 194 -14.89 10.96 -13.97
CA GLY A 194 -15.02 10.99 -12.52
C GLY A 194 -13.71 11.12 -11.73
N ALA A 195 -12.57 11.36 -12.40
CA ALA A 195 -11.28 11.40 -11.73
C ALA A 195 -11.10 12.65 -10.86
N THR A 196 -10.99 12.46 -9.55
CA THR A 196 -10.78 13.57 -8.58
C THR A 196 -9.51 13.42 -7.77
N ASN A 197 -9.01 12.19 -7.60
CA ASN A 197 -7.92 11.84 -6.68
C ASN A 197 -8.15 12.31 -5.24
N GLU A 198 -9.40 12.52 -4.81
CA GLU A 198 -9.70 13.04 -3.47
C GLU A 198 -9.27 12.08 -2.35
N SER A 199 -9.09 10.80 -2.68
CA SER A 199 -8.54 9.79 -1.77
C SER A 199 -7.03 9.92 -1.53
N GLY A 200 -6.30 10.60 -2.41
CA GLY A 200 -4.84 10.60 -2.41
C GLY A 200 -4.20 9.28 -2.86
N PHE A 201 -4.97 8.28 -3.31
CA PHE A 201 -4.44 6.99 -3.76
C PHE A 201 -3.50 7.10 -4.98
N THR A 202 -3.76 8.07 -5.86
CA THR A 202 -2.93 8.40 -7.04
C THR A 202 -2.76 7.26 -8.05
N ALA A 203 -3.85 6.59 -8.44
CA ALA A 203 -3.79 5.56 -9.50
C ALA A 203 -3.41 6.17 -10.86
N LEU A 204 -2.35 5.61 -11.45
CA LEU A 204 -1.80 5.97 -12.75
C LEU A 204 -2.04 4.86 -13.79
N PRO A 205 -2.30 5.19 -15.07
CA PRO A 205 -2.66 4.23 -16.09
C PRO A 205 -1.42 3.57 -16.72
N GLY A 206 -0.67 2.80 -15.91
CA GLY A 206 0.57 2.15 -16.33
C GLY A 206 0.39 0.99 -17.31
N GLY A 207 -0.85 0.60 -17.62
CA GLY A 207 -1.13 -0.59 -18.43
C GLY A 207 -0.81 -1.89 -17.69
N TYR A 208 -0.70 -2.97 -18.44
CA TYR A 208 -0.38 -4.30 -17.91
C TYR A 208 0.28 -5.19 -18.97
N ARG A 209 0.80 -6.34 -18.53
CA ARG A 209 1.29 -7.40 -19.40
C ARG A 209 0.30 -8.55 -19.43
N ASP A 210 -0.12 -8.96 -20.61
CA ASP A 210 -1.05 -10.07 -20.78
C ASP A 210 -0.37 -11.44 -20.58
N GLY A 211 -1.18 -12.49 -20.49
CA GLY A 211 -0.69 -13.85 -20.30
C GLY A 211 0.12 -14.42 -21.47
N TYR A 212 0.14 -13.79 -22.64
CA TYR A 212 0.99 -14.14 -23.78
C TYR A 212 2.25 -13.27 -23.88
N GLY A 213 2.48 -12.42 -22.87
CA GLY A 213 3.65 -11.56 -22.75
C GLY A 213 3.54 -10.21 -23.46
N GLY A 214 2.37 -9.86 -24.03
CA GLY A 214 2.12 -8.57 -24.69
C GLY A 214 1.83 -7.44 -23.70
N PHE A 215 2.20 -6.20 -24.05
CA PHE A 215 1.96 -5.02 -23.22
C PHE A 215 0.83 -4.17 -23.80
N VAL A 216 -0.15 -3.80 -22.96
CA VAL A 216 -1.37 -3.13 -23.41
C VAL A 216 -1.91 -2.14 -22.38
N ALA A 217 -2.84 -1.29 -22.84
CA ALA A 217 -3.68 -0.40 -22.02
C ALA A 217 -2.99 0.72 -21.22
N THR A 218 -1.76 1.11 -21.59
CA THR A 218 -1.15 2.34 -21.07
C THR A 218 -2.02 3.55 -21.42
N GLY A 219 -2.16 4.47 -20.47
CA GLY A 219 -3.02 5.65 -20.63
C GLY A 219 -4.52 5.37 -20.47
N THR A 220 -4.97 4.11 -20.52
CA THR A 220 -6.40 3.77 -20.46
C THR A 220 -6.80 2.92 -19.26
N GLN A 221 -5.88 2.18 -18.64
CA GLN A 221 -6.18 1.33 -17.48
C GLN A 221 -5.05 1.31 -16.44
N ALA A 222 -5.45 1.19 -15.18
CA ALA A 222 -4.58 0.83 -14.06
C ALA A 222 -5.14 -0.46 -13.44
N ARG A 223 -4.29 -1.48 -13.27
CA ARG A 223 -4.69 -2.80 -12.77
C ARG A 223 -3.82 -3.20 -11.59
N PHE A 224 -4.45 -3.73 -10.55
CA PHE A 224 -3.80 -4.07 -9.29
C PHE A 224 -4.14 -5.50 -8.90
N TRP A 225 -3.11 -6.34 -8.74
CA TRP A 225 -3.32 -7.64 -8.12
C TRP A 225 -3.82 -7.50 -6.68
N THR A 226 -4.67 -8.44 -6.27
CA THR A 226 -4.87 -8.75 -4.85
C THR A 226 -4.11 -10.01 -4.47
N SER A 227 -3.92 -10.23 -3.17
CA SER A 227 -3.44 -11.50 -2.63
C SER A 227 -4.55 -12.57 -2.54
N THR A 228 -5.77 -12.29 -3.02
CA THR A 228 -6.92 -13.19 -2.97
C THR A 228 -6.95 -14.14 -4.17
N THR A 229 -7.06 -15.43 -3.89
CA THR A 229 -7.11 -16.52 -4.89
C THR A 229 -8.49 -16.68 -5.49
N TYR A 230 -8.57 -16.94 -6.80
CA TYR A 230 -9.81 -17.32 -7.48
C TYR A 230 -9.77 -18.78 -7.94
N GLY A 231 -10.57 -19.68 -7.38
CA GLY A 231 -10.77 -21.02 -7.97
C GLY A 231 -9.53 -21.94 -8.10
N GLY A 232 -8.38 -21.60 -7.51
CA GLY A 232 -7.16 -22.42 -7.49
C GLY A 232 -5.86 -21.62 -7.63
N ALA A 233 -4.71 -22.28 -7.56
CA ALA A 233 -3.39 -21.64 -7.50
C ALA A 233 -2.92 -20.96 -8.80
N ASP A 234 -3.68 -21.05 -9.89
CA ASP A 234 -3.33 -20.46 -11.19
C ASP A 234 -4.16 -19.24 -11.55
N PHE A 235 -4.99 -18.73 -10.64
CA PHE A 235 -5.80 -17.55 -10.87
C PHE A 235 -5.86 -16.65 -9.64
N GLY A 236 -5.63 -15.37 -9.89
CA GLY A 236 -5.73 -14.31 -8.89
C GLY A 236 -6.90 -13.40 -9.19
N GLU A 237 -7.46 -12.83 -8.13
CA GLU A 237 -8.36 -11.70 -8.26
C GLU A 237 -7.58 -10.39 -8.41
N TYR A 238 -8.16 -9.44 -9.14
CA TYR A 238 -7.56 -8.13 -9.33
C TYR A 238 -8.65 -7.07 -9.44
N LEU A 239 -8.24 -5.83 -9.18
CA LEU A 239 -9.08 -4.66 -9.40
C LEU A 239 -8.49 -3.79 -10.48
N TYR A 240 -9.35 -3.02 -11.15
CA TYR A 240 -8.92 -2.09 -12.16
C TYR A 240 -9.84 -0.88 -12.27
N VAL A 241 -9.24 0.21 -12.74
CA VAL A 241 -9.94 1.45 -13.09
C VAL A 241 -9.62 1.80 -14.53
N VAL A 242 -10.60 2.36 -15.23
CA VAL A 242 -10.52 2.68 -16.66
C VAL A 242 -10.74 4.18 -16.91
N HIS A 243 -10.23 4.69 -18.03
CA HIS A 243 -10.27 6.12 -18.32
C HIS A 243 -11.68 6.67 -18.59
N ASP A 244 -12.61 5.87 -19.08
CA ASP A 244 -13.95 6.29 -19.50
C ASP A 244 -15.06 5.98 -18.49
N ASN A 245 -14.72 5.39 -17.34
CA ASN A 245 -15.64 5.07 -16.26
C ASN A 245 -15.09 5.56 -14.89
N ALA A 246 -16.00 5.85 -13.95
CA ALA A 246 -15.68 6.18 -12.55
C ALA A 246 -15.74 4.96 -11.61
N GLU A 247 -16.16 3.80 -12.12
CA GLU A 247 -16.29 2.58 -11.33
C GLU A 247 -14.95 1.92 -11.02
N LEU A 248 -14.82 1.36 -9.81
CA LEU A 248 -13.78 0.40 -9.45
C LEU A 248 -14.27 -1.00 -9.79
N LEU A 249 -13.63 -1.64 -10.76
CA LEU A 249 -14.07 -2.92 -11.30
C LEU A 249 -13.22 -4.05 -10.73
N GLN A 250 -13.83 -5.22 -10.53
CA GLN A 250 -13.18 -6.42 -10.03
C GLN A 250 -13.46 -7.61 -10.96
N THR A 251 -12.45 -8.45 -11.17
CA THR A 251 -12.60 -9.79 -11.78
C THR A 251 -11.36 -10.63 -11.46
N TRP A 252 -11.12 -11.69 -12.21
CA TRP A 252 -10.00 -12.61 -12.06
C TRP A 252 -9.21 -12.75 -13.37
N LEU A 253 -7.94 -13.14 -13.24
CA LEU A 253 -7.03 -13.40 -14.35
C LEU A 253 -6.15 -14.61 -14.05
N TYR A 254 -5.57 -15.17 -15.10
CA TYR A 254 -4.52 -16.18 -14.96
C TYR A 254 -3.30 -15.58 -14.24
N ALA A 255 -2.65 -16.39 -13.42
CA ALA A 255 -1.52 -15.98 -12.59
C ALA A 255 -0.33 -15.43 -13.39
N ARG A 256 -0.28 -15.73 -14.69
CA ARG A 256 0.76 -15.29 -15.64
C ARG A 256 0.59 -13.84 -16.11
N PHE A 257 -0.50 -13.15 -15.79
CA PHE A 257 -0.64 -11.73 -16.16
C PHE A 257 0.28 -10.85 -15.30
N GLY A 258 0.89 -9.82 -15.88
CA GLY A 258 1.72 -8.86 -15.16
C GLY A 258 0.94 -7.61 -14.80
N LEU A 259 0.60 -7.42 -13.54
CA LEU A 259 -0.14 -6.24 -13.05
C LEU A 259 0.68 -5.47 -12.01
N SER A 260 0.28 -4.23 -11.73
CA SER A 260 0.88 -3.45 -10.64
C SER A 260 0.47 -4.01 -9.28
N ILE A 261 1.24 -3.67 -8.24
CA ILE A 261 0.93 -4.02 -6.85
C ILE A 261 0.82 -2.72 -6.04
N ARG A 262 -0.17 -2.71 -5.15
CA ARG A 262 -0.36 -1.70 -4.11
C ARG A 262 -0.44 -2.41 -2.77
N CYS A 263 0.44 -2.03 -1.85
CA CYS A 263 0.45 -2.61 -0.51
C CYS A 263 -0.38 -1.76 0.46
N VAL A 264 -0.88 -2.44 1.46
CA VAL A 264 -1.58 -1.87 2.62
C VAL A 264 -0.83 -2.31 3.87
N LYS A 265 -0.85 -1.47 4.90
CA LYS A 265 -0.17 -1.73 6.16
C LYS A 265 -0.94 -2.77 6.98
N ASP A 266 -0.21 -3.64 7.68
CA ASP A 266 -0.75 -4.69 8.57
C ASP A 266 -1.55 -4.12 9.77
#